data_AF-A5DR92-F1
#
_entry.id   AF-A5DR92-F1
#
_cell.length_a   1.000
_cell.length_b   1.000
_cell.length_c   1.000
_cell.angle_alpha   90.00
_cell.angle_beta   90.00
_cell.angle_gamma   90.00
#
_symmetry.space_group_name_H-M   'P 1'
#
loop_
_entity.id
_entity.type
_entity.pdbx_description
1 polymer ?
#
loop_
_entity_poly.entity_id
_entity_poly.type
_entity_poly.pdbx_seq_one_letter_code
_entity_poly.pdbx_strand_id
1 'polypeptide(L)'
;MIRLAEMRTASAMHGTFRSSAVGVPVLMRISTAAKSTSSNSSTSLLDISTKVLNESDILKHDDKSFITHNLFPHPEFGTKECEEVKYEHREPRNVSDTIAFRGVNFFRWCFDMVTGYKKPRNDHDLETGFKGTRWEMTENKWLTRIIFLESIAGVPGMVAAFLRHLHSLRLLKRDRAWIETLLDEAYNERMHLLTFIKLGQPSWFTRFIIYVGQGVFCNAFFLCYLMVPKYCHRFVGYIEEEAVSTYSHLVYELDTKKLPKFDHMRVPPVAIQYWTELDENSTFRDLILRVRADEAKHREVNHTLANLDSTDRNPFAMKIEEVDKPQPENGLKVQRPTGWEKKDLIL
;
A
#
# COMPACT_ATOMS: atom_id res chain seq x y z
N MET A 1 -5.04 -53.25 -3.45
CA MET A 1 -6.02 -54.34 -3.70
C MET A 1 -7.41 -53.68 -3.67
N ILE A 2 -8.02 -53.30 -4.81
CA ILE A 2 -8.82 -54.14 -5.74
C ILE A 2 -9.99 -54.78 -4.95
N ARG A 3 -11.30 -54.60 -5.15
CA ARG A 3 -12.24 -54.36 -6.29
C ARG A 3 -13.62 -54.04 -5.62
N LEU A 4 -14.47 -53.08 -5.99
CA LEU A 4 -15.37 -52.91 -7.16
C LEU A 4 -16.13 -54.17 -7.65
N ALA A 5 -17.47 -54.12 -7.57
CA ALA A 5 -18.51 -54.67 -8.50
C ALA A 5 -19.78 -55.02 -7.69
N GLU A 6 -20.93 -54.33 -7.81
CA GLU A 6 -21.89 -54.21 -8.94
C GLU A 6 -23.14 -55.10 -8.80
N MET A 7 -24.29 -54.46 -9.00
CA MET A 7 -25.42 -54.87 -9.86
C MET A 7 -26.67 -55.61 -9.33
N ARG A 8 -27.80 -54.97 -9.70
CA ARG A 8 -29.02 -55.49 -10.38
C ARG A 8 -30.23 -55.90 -9.51
N THR A 9 -31.29 -55.08 -9.52
CA THR A 9 -32.55 -55.13 -10.33
C THR A 9 -33.46 -56.31 -9.96
N ALA A 10 -34.60 -56.08 -9.29
CA ALA A 10 -35.92 -55.64 -9.79
C ALA A 10 -36.87 -56.83 -10.01
N SER A 11 -38.06 -56.77 -9.39
CA SER A 11 -39.26 -57.43 -9.91
C SER A 11 -40.51 -56.69 -9.44
N ALA A 12 -41.42 -56.47 -10.39
CA ALA A 12 -42.67 -55.75 -10.27
C ALA A 12 -43.84 -56.74 -10.07
N MET A 13 -44.99 -56.27 -9.58
CA MET A 13 -46.36 -56.60 -10.04
C MET A 13 -47.36 -55.84 -9.15
N HIS A 14 -48.02 -54.80 -9.69
CA HIS A 14 -49.39 -54.79 -10.23
C HIS A 14 -50.51 -55.03 -9.20
N GLY A 15 -51.29 -53.97 -8.95
CA GLY A 15 -52.57 -54.00 -8.23
C GLY A 15 -53.38 -52.73 -8.52
N THR A 16 -54.35 -52.86 -9.42
CA THR A 16 -55.22 -51.81 -9.95
C THR A 16 -56.42 -51.46 -9.04
N PHE A 17 -56.70 -50.15 -8.96
CA PHE A 17 -57.98 -49.43 -8.89
C PHE A 17 -59.15 -49.93 -8.03
N ARG A 18 -59.59 -49.05 -7.11
CA ARG A 18 -61.01 -48.77 -6.86
C ARG A 18 -61.23 -47.28 -6.63
N SER A 19 -62.17 -46.72 -7.38
CA SER A 19 -62.63 -45.33 -7.33
C SER A 19 -63.79 -45.20 -6.35
N SER A 20 -63.78 -44.14 -5.55
CA SER A 20 -65.00 -43.50 -5.04
C SER A 20 -64.67 -42.06 -4.67
N ALA A 21 -65.30 -41.14 -5.39
CA ALA A 21 -65.18 -39.70 -5.26
C ALA A 21 -65.94 -39.16 -4.05
N VAL A 22 -65.35 -38.21 -3.33
CA VAL A 22 -66.06 -37.20 -2.55
C VAL A 22 -65.31 -35.88 -2.73
N GLY A 23 -65.99 -34.88 -3.29
CA GLY A 23 -65.42 -33.57 -3.58
C GLY A 23 -65.48 -32.62 -2.39
N VAL A 24 -64.48 -31.72 -2.33
CA VAL A 24 -64.50 -30.46 -1.57
C VAL A 24 -63.70 -29.44 -2.40
N PRO A 25 -64.17 -28.19 -2.58
CA PRO A 25 -63.58 -27.26 -3.54
C PRO A 25 -62.23 -26.72 -3.09
N VAL A 26 -61.30 -26.62 -4.03
CA VAL A 26 -59.97 -26.01 -3.90
C VAL A 26 -60.13 -24.51 -3.70
N LEU A 27 -59.83 -24.01 -2.50
CA LEU A 27 -59.58 -22.59 -2.27
C LEU A 27 -58.12 -22.32 -2.65
N MET A 28 -57.91 -21.77 -3.85
CA MET A 28 -56.59 -21.38 -4.34
C MET A 28 -56.11 -20.16 -3.53
N ARG A 29 -55.42 -20.39 -2.41
CA ARG A 29 -54.67 -19.35 -1.70
C ARG A 29 -53.45 -19.00 -2.55
N ILE A 30 -53.52 -17.89 -3.27
CA ILE A 30 -52.34 -17.23 -3.81
C ILE A 30 -51.54 -16.72 -2.62
N SER A 31 -50.54 -17.50 -2.19
CA SER A 31 -49.52 -17.03 -1.27
C SER A 31 -48.63 -16.05 -2.04
N THR A 32 -48.88 -14.75 -1.87
CA THR A 32 -47.94 -13.72 -2.27
C THR A 32 -46.70 -13.87 -1.40
N ALA A 33 -45.70 -14.57 -1.92
CA ALA A 33 -44.36 -14.56 -1.36
C ALA A 33 -43.87 -13.11 -1.34
N ALA A 34 -43.78 -12.53 -0.14
CA ALA A 34 -43.11 -11.26 0.05
C ALA A 34 -41.65 -11.43 -0.39
N LYS A 35 -41.34 -10.97 -1.60
CA LYS A 35 -39.96 -10.75 -2.02
C LYS A 35 -39.37 -9.77 -1.02
N SER A 36 -38.46 -10.26 -0.17
CA SER A 36 -37.53 -9.40 0.54
C SER A 36 -36.81 -8.56 -0.51
N THR A 37 -37.17 -7.29 -0.58
CA THR A 37 -36.46 -6.28 -1.37
C THR A 37 -35.06 -6.18 -0.79
N SER A 38 -34.13 -6.94 -1.39
CA SER A 38 -32.71 -6.66 -1.25
C SER A 38 -32.52 -5.22 -1.69
N SER A 39 -32.15 -4.35 -0.75
CA SER A 39 -31.72 -3.00 -1.04
C SER A 39 -30.46 -3.08 -1.90
N ASN A 40 -30.63 -3.15 -3.22
CA ASN A 40 -29.57 -2.84 -4.15
C ASN A 40 -29.28 -1.34 -3.96
N SER A 41 -28.33 -1.02 -3.09
CA SER A 41 -27.68 0.28 -3.13
C SER A 41 -27.07 0.38 -4.52
N SER A 42 -27.63 1.24 -5.37
CA SER A 42 -27.03 1.58 -6.65
C SER A 42 -25.66 2.20 -6.36
N THR A 43 -24.61 1.39 -6.38
CA THR A 43 -23.24 1.89 -6.27
C THR A 43 -23.04 2.85 -7.44
N SER A 44 -22.77 4.12 -7.14
CA SER A 44 -22.47 5.12 -8.16
C SER A 44 -21.36 4.57 -9.07
N LEU A 45 -21.54 4.72 -10.39
CA LEU A 45 -20.50 4.32 -11.34
C LEU A 45 -19.18 5.06 -11.10
N LEU A 46 -19.21 6.21 -10.43
CA LEU A 46 -18.03 7.01 -10.08
C LEU A 46 -17.63 6.87 -8.61
N ASP A 47 -18.05 5.80 -7.93
CA ASP A 47 -17.63 5.56 -6.54
C ASP A 47 -16.13 5.29 -6.46
N ILE A 48 -15.42 6.01 -5.58
CA ILE A 48 -13.98 5.83 -5.35
C ILE A 48 -13.69 4.95 -4.11
N SER A 49 -14.73 4.46 -3.43
CA SER A 49 -14.58 3.73 -2.18
C SER A 49 -13.90 2.37 -2.38
N THR A 50 -13.18 1.95 -1.34
CA THR A 50 -12.59 0.63 -1.21
C THR A 50 -13.32 -0.09 -0.10
N LYS A 51 -13.87 -1.25 -0.42
CA LYS A 51 -14.54 -2.08 0.57
C LYS A 51 -13.48 -2.83 1.38
N VAL A 52 -13.48 -2.64 2.70
CA VAL A 52 -12.71 -3.50 3.62
C VAL A 52 -13.24 -4.93 3.52
N LEU A 53 -12.34 -5.88 3.31
CA LEU A 53 -12.66 -7.30 3.21
C LEU A 53 -12.84 -7.93 4.59
N ASN A 54 -13.76 -8.89 4.67
CA ASN A 54 -13.93 -9.72 5.86
C ASN A 54 -12.93 -10.88 5.82
N GLU A 55 -12.65 -11.50 6.97
CA GLU A 55 -11.67 -12.60 7.10
C GLU A 55 -11.89 -13.74 6.09
N SER A 56 -13.14 -14.17 5.88
CA SER A 56 -13.47 -15.22 4.91
C SER A 56 -13.11 -14.85 3.47
N ASP A 57 -13.17 -13.57 3.12
CA ASP A 57 -12.86 -13.09 1.77
C ASP A 57 -11.34 -12.86 1.61
N ILE A 58 -10.66 -12.42 2.67
CA ILE A 58 -9.18 -12.35 2.72
C ILE A 58 -8.60 -13.75 2.43
N LEU A 59 -9.10 -14.79 3.09
CA LEU A 59 -8.64 -16.18 2.90
C LEU A 59 -8.91 -16.71 1.48
N LYS A 60 -10.01 -16.30 0.83
CA LYS A 60 -10.30 -16.69 -0.56
C LYS A 60 -9.37 -16.00 -1.57
N HIS A 61 -8.95 -14.78 -1.26
CA HIS A 61 -8.06 -13.99 -2.11
C HIS A 61 -6.58 -14.24 -1.80
N ASP A 62 -6.26 -15.08 -0.81
CA ASP A 62 -4.90 -15.41 -0.46
C ASP A 62 -4.32 -16.41 -1.48
N ASP A 63 -3.38 -15.94 -2.29
CA ASP A 63 -2.79 -16.74 -3.35
C ASP A 63 -1.51 -17.40 -2.84
N LYS A 64 -1.69 -18.46 -2.05
CA LYS A 64 -0.58 -19.23 -1.50
C LYS A 64 0.20 -20.02 -2.57
N SER A 65 -0.34 -20.12 -3.78
CA SER A 65 0.18 -21.01 -4.81
C SER A 65 1.37 -20.43 -5.60
N PHE A 66 1.54 -19.10 -5.60
CA PHE A 66 2.61 -18.42 -6.32
C PHE A 66 3.54 -17.62 -5.40
N ILE A 67 3.63 -18.00 -4.13
CA ILE A 67 4.57 -17.38 -3.20
C ILE A 67 6.01 -17.76 -3.60
N THR A 68 6.79 -16.79 -4.06
CA THR A 68 8.23 -16.92 -4.34
C THR A 68 9.05 -16.29 -3.22
N HIS A 69 10.35 -16.60 -3.16
CA HIS A 69 11.26 -15.86 -2.29
C HIS A 69 11.30 -14.38 -2.68
N ASN A 70 11.50 -13.49 -1.71
CA ASN A 70 11.63 -12.06 -1.96
C ASN A 70 12.94 -11.80 -2.71
N LEU A 71 12.88 -11.03 -3.79
CA LEU A 71 14.07 -10.67 -4.55
C LEU A 71 14.98 -9.73 -3.74
N PHE A 72 14.35 -8.80 -3.02
CA PHE A 72 14.99 -7.92 -2.06
C PHE A 72 14.49 -8.31 -0.66
N PRO A 73 15.35 -8.95 0.18
CA PRO A 73 15.02 -9.23 1.56
C PRO A 73 14.80 -7.94 2.33
N HIS A 74 13.73 -7.88 3.12
CA HIS A 74 13.45 -6.71 3.96
C HIS A 74 14.47 -6.65 5.13
N PRO A 75 15.01 -5.47 5.45
CA PRO A 75 15.90 -5.30 6.61
C PRO A 75 15.13 -5.39 7.93
N GLU A 76 15.67 -6.12 8.91
CA GLU A 76 14.97 -6.28 10.20
C GLU A 76 14.79 -4.93 10.93
N PHE A 77 13.52 -4.57 11.19
CA PHE A 77 13.17 -3.37 11.94
C PHE A 77 12.65 -3.73 13.34
N GLY A 78 13.38 -3.30 14.37
CA GLY A 78 12.94 -3.51 15.75
C GLY A 78 11.67 -2.73 16.06
N THR A 79 10.71 -3.33 16.78
CA THR A 79 9.43 -2.65 17.10
C THR A 79 9.63 -1.29 17.77
N LYS A 80 10.61 -1.16 18.67
CA LYS A 80 10.92 0.13 19.32
C LYS A 80 11.41 1.18 18.32
N GLU A 81 12.25 0.77 17.37
CA GLU A 81 12.77 1.66 16.33
C GLU A 81 11.62 2.14 15.41
N CYS A 82 10.70 1.25 15.04
CA CYS A 82 9.51 1.63 14.26
C CYS A 82 8.62 2.63 15.01
N GLU A 83 8.45 2.50 16.32
CA GLU A 83 7.64 3.41 17.15
C GLU A 83 8.26 4.82 17.21
N GLU A 84 9.60 4.88 17.24
CA GLU A 84 10.36 6.13 17.33
C GLU A 84 10.36 6.95 16.01
N VAL A 85 9.96 6.34 14.89
CA VAL A 85 9.83 7.02 13.60
C VAL A 85 8.85 8.20 13.70
N LYS A 86 9.35 9.39 13.35
CA LYS A 86 8.58 10.64 13.37
C LYS A 86 8.58 11.32 12.02
N TYR A 87 7.52 12.12 11.82
CA TYR A 87 7.51 13.13 10.79
C TYR A 87 8.60 14.17 11.06
N GLU A 88 9.37 14.47 10.03
CA GLU A 88 10.35 15.56 9.99
C GLU A 88 10.29 16.15 8.59
N HIS A 89 10.52 17.46 8.52
CA HIS A 89 10.48 18.23 7.28
C HIS A 89 11.86 18.75 6.92
N ARG A 90 12.27 18.55 5.67
CA ARG A 90 13.41 19.21 5.07
C ARG A 90 13.02 20.57 4.49
N GLU A 91 13.54 21.63 5.07
CA GLU A 91 13.39 22.97 4.49
C GLU A 91 13.96 23.06 3.05
N PRO A 92 13.18 23.57 2.07
CA PRO A 92 13.67 23.79 0.71
C PRO A 92 14.82 24.80 0.67
N ARG A 93 15.97 24.43 0.08
CA ARG A 93 17.16 25.31 0.09
C ARG A 93 17.44 26.03 -1.21
N ASN A 94 16.89 25.53 -2.32
CA ASN A 94 17.09 26.09 -3.64
C ASN A 94 15.75 26.14 -4.41
N VAL A 95 15.74 26.79 -5.57
CA VAL A 95 14.53 26.95 -6.38
C VAL A 95 13.93 25.60 -6.79
N SER A 96 14.77 24.61 -7.13
CA SER A 96 14.32 23.26 -7.49
C SER A 96 13.62 22.57 -6.33
N ASP A 97 14.19 22.64 -5.12
CA ASP A 97 13.57 22.11 -3.90
C ASP A 97 12.23 22.79 -3.62
N THR A 98 12.16 24.12 -3.78
CA THR A 98 10.92 24.89 -3.55
C THR A 98 9.83 24.50 -4.55
N ILE A 99 10.18 24.27 -5.81
CA ILE A 99 9.24 23.79 -6.83
C ILE A 99 8.77 22.38 -6.47
N ALA A 100 9.68 21.48 -6.06
CA ALA A 100 9.33 20.12 -5.69
C ALA A 100 8.36 20.09 -4.51
N PHE A 101 8.67 20.83 -3.45
CA PHE A 101 7.82 20.95 -2.26
C PHE A 101 6.43 21.52 -2.59
N ARG A 102 6.37 22.60 -3.36
CA ARG A 102 5.09 23.20 -3.80
C ARG A 102 4.29 22.24 -4.68
N GLY A 103 4.97 21.48 -5.54
CA GLY A 103 4.36 20.44 -6.36
C GLY A 103 3.69 19.36 -5.52
N VAL A 104 4.42 18.79 -4.55
CA VAL A 104 3.87 17.77 -3.63
C VAL A 104 2.68 18.32 -2.86
N ASN A 105 2.79 19.52 -2.29
CA ASN A 105 1.69 20.14 -1.56
C ASN A 105 0.45 20.38 -2.44
N PHE A 106 0.64 20.77 -3.70
CA PHE A 106 -0.46 20.94 -4.64
C PHE A 106 -1.15 19.60 -4.96
N PHE A 107 -0.39 18.55 -5.29
CA PHE A 107 -0.95 17.23 -5.57
C PHE A 107 -1.63 16.63 -4.35
N ARG A 108 -1.02 16.77 -3.17
CA ARG A 108 -1.62 16.35 -1.90
C ARG A 108 -2.93 17.07 -1.66
N TRP A 109 -2.97 18.40 -1.81
CA TRP A 109 -4.20 19.17 -1.66
C TRP A 109 -5.31 18.70 -2.60
N CYS A 110 -5.00 18.51 -3.90
CA CYS A 110 -5.93 17.97 -4.88
C CYS A 110 -6.47 16.60 -4.46
N PHE A 111 -5.58 15.70 -4.06
CA PHE A 111 -5.93 14.33 -3.68
C PHE A 111 -6.74 14.26 -2.38
N ASP A 112 -6.35 15.02 -1.35
CA ASP A 112 -7.04 15.13 -0.07
C ASP A 112 -8.47 15.67 -0.27
N MET A 113 -8.63 16.67 -1.14
CA MET A 113 -9.92 17.23 -1.50
C MET A 113 -10.84 16.21 -2.19
N VAL A 114 -10.31 15.36 -3.07
CA VAL A 114 -11.09 14.33 -3.79
C VAL A 114 -11.43 13.15 -2.88
N THR A 115 -10.47 12.68 -2.09
CA THR A 115 -10.62 11.51 -1.21
C THR A 115 -11.34 11.83 0.11
N GLY A 116 -11.50 13.11 0.44
CA GLY A 116 -12.14 13.53 1.68
C GLY A 116 -11.26 13.28 2.90
N TYR A 117 -9.95 13.44 2.74
CA TYR A 117 -8.98 13.42 3.83
C TYR A 117 -8.65 14.85 4.26
N LYS A 118 -8.42 15.06 5.56
CA LYS A 118 -7.90 16.33 6.08
C LYS A 118 -6.82 16.04 7.12
N LYS A 119 -5.62 16.61 6.90
CA LYS A 119 -4.50 16.53 7.85
C LYS A 119 -4.86 17.28 9.14
N PRO A 120 -4.83 16.64 10.32
CA PRO A 120 -5.01 17.31 11.60
C PRO A 120 -3.94 18.39 11.81
N ARG A 121 -4.32 19.55 12.35
CA ARG A 121 -3.37 20.67 12.59
C ARG A 121 -3.01 20.88 14.05
N ASN A 122 -3.80 20.33 14.96
CA ASN A 122 -3.64 20.46 16.41
C ASN A 122 -4.28 19.26 17.11
N ASP A 123 -4.07 19.17 18.43
CA ASP A 123 -4.56 18.06 19.24
C ASP A 123 -6.10 17.95 19.22
N HIS A 124 -6.80 19.09 19.15
CA HIS A 124 -8.26 19.11 19.03
C HIS A 124 -8.74 18.45 17.72
N ASP A 125 -8.09 18.72 16.58
CA ASP A 125 -8.39 18.07 15.31
C ASP A 125 -8.13 16.56 15.40
N LEU A 126 -7.02 16.16 16.05
CA LEU A 126 -6.69 14.75 16.28
C LEU A 126 -7.73 14.06 17.15
N GLU A 127 -8.12 14.66 18.27
CA GLU A 127 -9.12 14.11 19.20
C GLU A 127 -10.51 14.01 18.56
N THR A 128 -10.97 15.08 17.90
CA THR A 128 -12.29 15.09 17.26
C THR A 128 -12.36 14.20 16.02
N GLY A 129 -11.24 13.98 15.33
CA GLY A 129 -11.18 13.17 14.09
C GLY A 129 -12.12 13.68 12.99
N PHE A 130 -12.52 14.95 13.06
CA PHE A 130 -13.53 15.56 12.19
C PHE A 130 -14.87 14.80 12.13
N LYS A 131 -15.26 14.13 13.22
CA LYS A 131 -16.47 13.29 13.31
C LYS A 131 -17.73 14.00 12.82
N GLY A 132 -18.53 13.31 12.00
CA GLY A 132 -19.77 13.83 11.41
C GLY A 132 -19.55 14.76 10.21
N THR A 133 -18.32 14.96 9.76
CA THR A 133 -18.01 15.76 8.57
C THR A 133 -17.54 14.89 7.41
N ARG A 134 -17.47 15.47 6.21
CA ARG A 134 -16.89 14.78 5.04
C ARG A 134 -15.42 14.36 5.22
N TRP A 135 -14.73 14.93 6.21
CA TRP A 135 -13.30 14.72 6.50
C TRP A 135 -13.05 13.62 7.53
N GLU A 136 -14.11 13.10 8.16
CA GLU A 136 -14.00 11.93 9.04
C GLU A 136 -13.44 10.75 8.24
N MET A 137 -12.35 10.17 8.75
CA MET A 137 -11.74 9.00 8.14
C MET A 137 -12.44 7.73 8.62
N THR A 138 -12.68 6.82 7.69
CA THR A 138 -13.21 5.49 7.94
C THR A 138 -12.23 4.46 7.39
N GLU A 139 -12.33 3.21 7.80
CA GLU A 139 -11.44 2.14 7.33
C GLU A 139 -11.47 2.00 5.80
N ASN A 140 -12.65 2.16 5.19
CA ASN A 140 -12.81 2.16 3.73
C ASN A 140 -12.05 3.33 3.07
N LYS A 141 -12.10 4.54 3.65
CA LYS A 141 -11.38 5.71 3.12
C LYS A 141 -9.87 5.55 3.29
N TRP A 142 -9.42 5.01 4.42
CA TRP A 142 -8.02 4.71 4.66
C TRP A 142 -7.48 3.73 3.62
N LEU A 143 -8.17 2.60 3.39
CA LEU A 143 -7.74 1.66 2.35
C LEU A 143 -7.83 2.24 0.94
N THR A 144 -8.85 3.06 0.62
CA THR A 144 -8.86 3.79 -0.67
C THR A 144 -7.61 4.65 -0.83
N ARG A 145 -7.27 5.42 0.20
CA ARG A 145 -6.13 6.33 0.17
C ARG A 145 -4.82 5.57 -0.04
N ILE A 146 -4.59 4.56 0.80
CA ILE A 146 -3.37 3.75 0.79
C ILE A 146 -3.24 3.03 -0.55
N ILE A 147 -4.22 2.19 -0.93
CA ILE A 147 -4.16 1.41 -2.17
C ILE A 147 -3.94 2.30 -3.40
N PHE A 148 -4.56 3.49 -3.44
CA PHE A 148 -4.35 4.42 -4.53
C PHE A 148 -2.92 4.98 -4.55
N LEU A 149 -2.41 5.48 -3.42
CA LEU A 149 -1.07 6.09 -3.36
C LEU A 149 0.04 5.06 -3.58
N GLU A 150 -0.04 3.89 -2.94
CA GLU A 150 0.92 2.79 -3.12
C GLU A 150 0.96 2.28 -4.57
N SER A 151 -0.16 2.38 -5.30
CA SER A 151 -0.18 2.04 -6.73
C SER A 151 0.63 2.99 -7.62
N ILE A 152 0.97 4.18 -7.11
CA ILE A 152 1.77 5.19 -7.80
C ILE A 152 3.18 5.26 -7.23
N ALA A 153 3.35 5.02 -5.92
CA ALA A 153 4.62 5.11 -5.19
C ALA A 153 5.70 4.15 -5.71
N GLY A 154 5.34 2.99 -6.24
CA GLY A 154 6.31 2.07 -6.88
C GLY A 154 6.85 2.52 -8.25
N VAL A 155 6.36 3.62 -8.82
CA VAL A 155 6.75 4.08 -10.17
C VAL A 155 8.10 4.83 -10.19
N PRO A 156 8.37 5.82 -9.31
CA PRO A 156 9.59 6.61 -9.33
C PRO A 156 10.88 5.79 -9.27
N GLY A 157 11.01 4.89 -8.30
CA GLY A 157 12.19 4.03 -8.14
C GLY A 157 12.44 3.17 -9.39
N MET A 158 11.38 2.58 -9.95
CA MET A 158 11.47 1.75 -11.16
C MET A 158 11.92 2.55 -12.39
N VAL A 159 11.36 3.74 -12.60
CA VAL A 159 11.73 4.62 -13.72
C VAL A 159 13.17 5.11 -13.58
N ALA A 160 13.56 5.53 -12.37
CA ALA A 160 14.92 5.98 -12.08
C ALA A 160 15.93 4.85 -12.31
N ALA A 161 15.65 3.65 -11.76
CA ALA A 161 16.47 2.46 -11.96
C ALA A 161 16.61 2.10 -13.45
N PHE A 162 15.50 2.09 -14.20
CA PHE A 162 15.50 1.80 -15.63
C PHE A 162 16.38 2.79 -16.43
N LEU A 163 16.23 4.08 -16.18
CA LEU A 163 17.00 5.12 -16.87
C LEU A 163 18.50 5.06 -16.54
N ARG A 164 18.83 4.80 -15.28
CA ARG A 164 20.21 4.59 -14.82
C ARG A 164 20.81 3.30 -15.35
N HIS A 165 20.03 2.23 -15.43
CA HIS A 165 20.43 0.96 -16.04
C HIS A 165 20.82 1.16 -17.52
N LEU A 166 19.96 1.80 -18.31
CA LEU A 166 20.29 2.14 -19.69
C LEU A 166 21.52 3.06 -19.78
N HIS A 167 21.75 3.93 -18.79
CA HIS A 167 22.91 4.83 -18.76
C HIS A 167 24.21 4.06 -18.53
N SER A 168 24.21 3.15 -17.57
CA SER A 168 25.32 2.23 -17.29
C SER A 168 25.67 1.40 -18.53
N LEU A 169 24.66 0.83 -19.20
CA LEU A 169 24.85 0.03 -20.41
C LEU A 169 25.41 0.85 -21.57
N ARG A 170 24.78 1.98 -21.92
CA ARG A 170 25.18 2.76 -23.11
C ARG A 170 26.54 3.43 -22.97
N LEU A 171 26.98 3.69 -21.73
CA LEU A 171 28.31 4.25 -21.45
C LEU A 171 29.35 3.22 -21.04
N LEU A 172 28.97 1.95 -20.88
CA LEU A 172 29.84 0.86 -20.41
C LEU A 172 30.52 1.20 -19.06
N LYS A 173 29.76 1.80 -18.14
CA LYS A 173 30.24 2.27 -16.82
C LYS A 173 29.49 1.62 -15.68
N ARG A 174 30.16 1.43 -14.54
CA ARG A 174 29.50 1.03 -13.29
C ARG A 174 28.54 2.14 -12.84
N ASP A 175 27.37 1.74 -12.36
CA ASP A 175 26.34 2.65 -11.83
C ASP A 175 26.63 3.13 -10.40
N ARG A 176 27.52 2.42 -9.68
CA ARG A 176 27.87 2.64 -8.27
C ARG A 176 26.70 2.39 -7.31
N ALA A 177 25.95 1.32 -7.59
CA ALA A 177 24.92 0.72 -6.74
C ALA A 177 23.68 1.59 -6.48
N TRP A 178 23.34 2.51 -7.37
CA TRP A 178 22.08 3.24 -7.32
C TRP A 178 20.91 2.41 -7.83
N ILE A 179 21.09 1.66 -8.93
CA ILE A 179 20.05 0.86 -9.57
C ILE A 179 19.43 -0.12 -8.58
N GLU A 180 20.24 -0.81 -7.78
CA GLU A 180 19.78 -1.83 -6.83
C GLU A 180 18.88 -1.22 -5.76
N THR A 181 19.30 -0.14 -5.11
CA THR A 181 18.48 0.57 -4.11
C THR A 181 17.19 1.12 -4.70
N LEU A 182 17.21 1.63 -5.94
CA LEU A 182 16.01 2.16 -6.58
C LEU A 182 15.02 1.06 -7.02
N LEU A 183 15.53 -0.12 -7.37
CA LEU A 183 14.70 -1.30 -7.63
C LEU A 183 14.12 -1.87 -6.33
N ASP A 184 14.90 -1.85 -5.24
CA ASP A 184 14.47 -2.27 -3.91
C ASP A 184 13.33 -1.38 -3.39
N GLU A 185 13.49 -0.05 -3.45
CA GLU A 185 12.42 0.92 -3.14
C GLU A 185 11.15 0.62 -3.94
N ALA A 186 11.24 0.49 -5.27
CA ALA A 186 10.08 0.18 -6.10
C ALA A 186 9.46 -1.20 -5.80
N TYR A 187 10.27 -2.17 -5.35
CA TYR A 187 9.79 -3.47 -4.92
C TYR A 187 9.05 -3.37 -3.58
N ASN A 188 9.60 -2.64 -2.61
CA ASN A 188 9.02 -2.38 -1.29
C ASN A 188 7.64 -1.70 -1.40
N GLU A 189 7.53 -0.61 -2.16
CA GLU A 189 6.27 0.08 -2.44
C GLU A 189 5.22 -0.85 -3.08
N ARG A 190 5.66 -1.76 -3.95
CA ARG A 190 4.77 -2.78 -4.52
C ARG A 190 4.33 -3.79 -3.46
N MET A 191 5.17 -4.14 -2.49
CA MET A 191 4.79 -5.00 -1.37
C MET A 191 3.79 -4.31 -0.43
N HIS A 192 3.85 -2.99 -0.26
CA HIS A 192 2.79 -2.22 0.39
C HIS A 192 1.46 -2.43 -0.33
N LEU A 193 1.41 -2.12 -1.63
CA LEU A 193 0.20 -2.29 -2.45
C LEU A 193 -0.34 -3.73 -2.39
N LEU A 194 0.52 -4.72 -2.60
CA LEU A 194 0.14 -6.14 -2.60
C LEU A 194 -0.35 -6.61 -1.23
N THR A 195 0.09 -5.97 -0.15
CA THR A 195 -0.43 -6.21 1.19
C THR A 195 -1.83 -5.61 1.35
N PHE A 196 -2.00 -4.32 1.04
CA PHE A 196 -3.28 -3.64 1.27
C PHE A 196 -4.39 -4.10 0.31
N ILE A 197 -4.06 -4.57 -0.89
CA ILE A 197 -5.05 -5.15 -1.81
C ILE A 197 -5.64 -6.48 -1.30
N LYS A 198 -4.96 -7.18 -0.38
CA LYS A 198 -5.53 -8.35 0.32
C LYS A 198 -6.53 -7.94 1.39
N LEU A 199 -6.50 -6.70 1.84
CA LEU A 199 -7.34 -6.17 2.91
C LEU A 199 -8.51 -5.33 2.36
N GLY A 200 -8.36 -4.77 1.17
CA GLY A 200 -9.33 -3.88 0.54
C GLY A 200 -9.61 -4.21 -0.91
N GLN A 201 -10.89 -4.17 -1.29
CA GLN A 201 -11.34 -4.28 -2.67
C GLN A 201 -11.72 -2.90 -3.22
N PRO A 202 -10.84 -2.24 -3.99
CA PRO A 202 -11.16 -0.95 -4.62
C PRO A 202 -12.25 -1.12 -5.67
N SER A 203 -13.09 -0.09 -5.82
CA SER A 203 -14.10 -0.03 -6.87
C SER A 203 -13.48 -0.12 -8.28
N TRP A 204 -14.29 -0.48 -9.27
CA TRP A 204 -13.84 -0.52 -10.66
C TRP A 204 -13.37 0.87 -11.15
N PHE A 205 -14.01 1.94 -10.67
CA PHE A 205 -13.67 3.31 -11.06
C PHE A 205 -12.34 3.75 -10.45
N THR A 206 -12.07 3.42 -9.18
CA THR A 206 -10.74 3.62 -8.57
C THR A 206 -9.66 2.89 -9.37
N ARG A 207 -9.90 1.63 -9.76
CA ARG A 207 -8.96 0.85 -10.59
C ARG A 207 -8.70 1.51 -11.96
N PHE A 208 -9.75 2.05 -12.58
CA PHE A 208 -9.62 2.78 -13.84
C PHE A 208 -8.79 4.06 -13.68
N ILE A 209 -9.02 4.85 -12.62
CA ILE A 209 -8.22 6.06 -12.35
C ILE A 209 -6.77 5.69 -12.08
N ILE A 210 -6.50 4.62 -11.32
CA ILE A 210 -5.12 4.13 -11.10
C ILE A 210 -4.43 3.85 -12.43
N TYR A 211 -5.09 3.12 -13.34
CA TYR A 211 -4.55 2.80 -14.66
C TYR A 211 -4.19 4.08 -15.46
N VAL A 212 -5.10 5.04 -15.53
CA VAL A 212 -4.86 6.31 -16.23
C VAL A 212 -3.77 7.13 -15.53
N GLY A 213 -3.83 7.21 -14.19
CA GLY A 213 -2.90 7.94 -13.34
C GLY A 213 -1.48 7.42 -13.48
N GLN A 214 -1.27 6.11 -13.46
CA GLN A 214 0.02 5.47 -13.75
C GLN A 214 0.52 5.83 -15.15
N GLY A 215 -0.35 5.78 -16.17
CA GLY A 215 0.00 6.16 -17.54
C GLY A 215 0.52 7.60 -17.63
N VAL A 216 -0.18 8.55 -17.01
CA VAL A 216 0.24 9.97 -17.01
C VAL A 216 1.49 10.19 -16.16
N PHE A 217 1.48 9.71 -14.91
CA PHE A 217 2.56 9.95 -13.95
C PHE A 217 3.87 9.30 -14.37
N CYS A 218 3.84 8.05 -14.84
CA CYS A 218 5.04 7.34 -15.31
C CYS A 218 5.73 8.11 -16.44
N ASN A 219 4.98 8.54 -17.45
CA ASN A 219 5.55 9.29 -18.57
C ASN A 219 6.06 10.69 -18.15
N ALA A 220 5.32 11.40 -17.30
CA ALA A 220 5.74 12.70 -16.79
C ALA A 220 7.02 12.59 -15.94
N PHE A 221 7.08 11.62 -15.02
CA PHE A 221 8.23 11.37 -14.18
C PHE A 221 9.44 10.90 -14.99
N PHE A 222 9.24 10.02 -15.98
CA PHE A 222 10.29 9.59 -16.92
C PHE A 222 10.95 10.76 -17.64
N LEU A 223 10.15 11.65 -18.25
CA LEU A 223 10.67 12.84 -18.92
C LEU A 223 11.36 13.79 -17.94
N CYS A 224 10.79 13.97 -16.75
CA CYS A 224 11.40 14.81 -15.71
C CYS A 224 12.75 14.25 -15.25
N TYR A 225 12.85 12.93 -15.02
CA TYR A 225 14.07 12.28 -14.56
C TYR A 225 15.18 12.34 -15.62
N LEU A 226 14.84 12.27 -16.92
CA LEU A 226 15.81 12.51 -17.99
C LEU A 226 16.43 13.91 -17.94
N MET A 227 15.67 14.92 -17.51
CA MET A 227 16.12 16.32 -17.49
C MET A 227 16.76 16.71 -16.16
N VAL A 228 16.14 16.36 -15.03
CA VAL A 228 16.53 16.86 -13.70
C VAL A 228 16.39 15.76 -12.62
N PRO A 229 17.28 14.74 -12.58
CA PRO A 229 17.20 13.64 -11.61
C PRO A 229 17.16 14.10 -10.14
N LYS A 230 17.93 15.14 -9.78
CA LYS A 230 17.98 15.67 -8.40
C LYS A 230 16.62 16.21 -7.95
N TYR A 231 15.88 16.85 -8.87
CA TYR A 231 14.51 17.31 -8.61
C TYR A 231 13.58 16.13 -8.33
N CYS A 232 13.66 15.08 -9.15
CA CYS A 232 12.84 13.88 -8.98
C CYS A 232 13.08 13.22 -7.61
N HIS A 233 14.33 13.03 -7.20
CA HIS A 233 14.64 12.50 -5.87
C HIS A 233 14.16 13.44 -4.76
N ARG A 234 14.31 14.76 -4.90
CA ARG A 234 13.77 15.70 -3.92
C ARG A 234 12.25 15.63 -3.82
N PHE A 235 11.57 15.51 -4.96
CA PHE A 235 10.12 15.39 -5.07
C PHE A 235 9.62 14.12 -4.39
N VAL A 236 10.26 12.97 -4.64
CA VAL A 236 9.94 11.71 -3.94
C VAL A 236 10.18 11.85 -2.43
N GLY A 237 11.32 12.41 -1.99
CA GLY A 237 11.57 12.61 -0.56
C GLY A 237 10.46 13.42 0.15
N TYR A 238 9.89 14.45 -0.51
CA TYR A 238 8.74 15.18 0.04
C TYR A 238 7.42 14.39 -0.01
N ILE A 239 7.23 13.48 -0.98
CA ILE A 239 6.09 12.53 -0.95
C ILE A 239 6.21 11.67 0.30
N GLU A 240 7.40 11.16 0.59
CA GLU A 240 7.60 10.24 1.72
C GLU A 240 7.55 10.93 3.08
N GLU A 241 7.92 12.22 3.17
CA GLU A 241 7.56 13.03 4.35
C GLU A 241 6.05 13.02 4.61
N GLU A 242 5.25 13.19 3.57
CA GLU A 242 3.80 13.18 3.66
C GLU A 242 3.23 11.77 3.87
N ALA A 243 3.90 10.72 3.41
CA ALA A 243 3.57 9.33 3.69
C ALA A 243 3.80 9.01 5.18
N VAL A 244 4.97 9.34 5.75
CA VAL A 244 5.27 9.20 7.18
C VAL A 244 4.25 9.97 8.04
N SER A 245 3.87 11.18 7.63
CA SER A 245 2.83 11.96 8.30
C SER A 245 1.46 11.27 8.24
N THR A 246 1.10 10.69 7.09
CA THR A 246 -0.20 10.04 6.87
C THR A 246 -0.31 8.77 7.69
N TYR A 247 0.73 7.94 7.70
CA TYR A 247 0.76 6.72 8.50
C TYR A 247 0.84 7.01 10.00
N SER A 248 1.53 8.07 10.43
CA SER A 248 1.50 8.50 11.84
C SER A 248 0.09 8.89 12.29
N HIS A 249 -0.69 9.55 11.43
CA HIS A 249 -2.10 9.84 11.73
C HIS A 249 -2.94 8.56 11.82
N LEU A 250 -2.73 7.59 10.93
CA LEU A 250 -3.41 6.30 10.99
C LEU A 250 -3.06 5.53 12.27
N VAL A 251 -1.78 5.48 12.67
CA VAL A 251 -1.35 4.86 13.94
C VAL A 251 -2.09 5.50 15.12
N TYR A 252 -2.21 6.83 15.16
CA TYR A 252 -2.96 7.52 16.20
C TYR A 252 -4.45 7.10 16.24
N GLU A 253 -5.12 6.99 15.09
CA GLU A 253 -6.53 6.54 15.04
C GLU A 253 -6.70 5.07 15.46
N LEU A 254 -5.71 4.23 15.18
CA LEU A 254 -5.65 2.84 15.66
C LEU A 254 -5.45 2.77 17.18
N ASP A 255 -4.55 3.59 17.72
CA ASP A 255 -4.27 3.68 19.16
C ASP A 255 -5.47 4.19 19.96
N THR A 256 -6.20 5.14 19.39
CA THR A 256 -7.41 5.72 19.98
C THR A 256 -8.70 4.95 19.66
N LYS A 257 -8.59 3.75 19.07
CA LYS A 257 -9.71 2.84 18.78
C LYS A 257 -10.84 3.48 17.97
N LYS A 258 -10.47 4.35 17.02
CA LYS A 258 -11.42 5.00 16.10
C LYS A 258 -11.79 4.13 14.90
N LEU A 259 -11.03 3.06 14.65
CA LEU A 259 -11.12 2.20 13.47
C LEU A 259 -11.39 0.74 13.87
N PRO A 260 -12.56 0.41 14.44
CA PRO A 260 -12.82 -0.89 15.06
C PRO A 260 -12.74 -2.07 14.09
N LYS A 261 -12.91 -1.87 12.77
CA LYS A 261 -12.77 -2.98 11.81
C LYS A 261 -11.31 -3.44 11.66
N PHE A 262 -10.34 -2.57 11.96
CA PHE A 262 -8.93 -2.92 11.91
C PHE A 262 -8.45 -3.64 13.18
N ASP A 263 -9.15 -3.52 14.31
CA ASP A 263 -8.77 -4.19 15.57
C ASP A 263 -8.76 -5.73 15.47
N HIS A 264 -9.61 -6.29 14.61
CA HIS A 264 -9.73 -7.73 14.39
C HIS A 264 -9.19 -8.16 13.02
N MET A 265 -8.49 -7.28 12.33
CA MET A 265 -7.95 -7.57 11.01
C MET A 265 -6.65 -8.37 11.13
N ARG A 266 -6.65 -9.55 10.53
CA ARG A 266 -5.44 -10.38 10.43
C ARG A 266 -4.47 -9.80 9.41
N VAL A 267 -3.20 -9.75 9.76
CA VAL A 267 -2.12 -9.37 8.83
C VAL A 267 -2.02 -10.41 7.71
N PRO A 268 -2.01 -10.01 6.42
CA PRO A 268 -1.91 -10.94 5.30
C PRO A 268 -0.60 -11.74 5.31
N PRO A 269 -0.59 -13.02 4.88
CA PRO A 269 0.65 -13.81 4.82
C PRO A 269 1.75 -13.21 3.95
N VAL A 270 1.39 -12.50 2.87
CA VAL A 270 2.36 -11.76 2.03
C VAL A 270 3.14 -10.71 2.84
N ALA A 271 2.50 -10.08 3.83
CA ALA A 271 3.14 -9.11 4.70
C ALA A 271 4.05 -9.80 5.71
N ILE A 272 3.60 -10.89 6.35
CA ILE A 272 4.41 -11.68 7.29
C ILE A 272 5.67 -12.24 6.62
N GLN A 273 5.54 -12.67 5.36
CA GLN A 273 6.68 -13.17 4.59
C GLN A 273 7.66 -12.05 4.21
N TYR A 274 7.16 -10.83 3.99
CA TYR A 274 7.99 -9.71 3.59
C TYR A 274 8.66 -9.06 4.80
N TRP A 275 7.88 -8.62 5.78
CA TRP A 275 8.34 -8.11 7.08
C TRP A 275 8.44 -9.26 8.08
N THR A 276 9.62 -9.87 8.17
CA THR A 276 9.85 -11.12 8.91
C THR A 276 9.68 -11.00 10.42
N GLU A 277 9.58 -9.78 10.96
CA GLU A 277 9.34 -9.50 12.37
C GLU A 277 7.84 -9.56 12.71
N LEU A 278 6.97 -9.62 11.71
CA LEU A 278 5.54 -9.85 11.89
C LEU A 278 5.28 -11.36 11.96
N ASP A 279 4.23 -11.72 12.71
CA ASP A 279 3.77 -13.08 12.89
C ASP A 279 2.23 -13.15 12.78
N GLU A 280 1.65 -14.34 12.98
CA GLU A 280 0.20 -14.52 12.91
C GLU A 280 -0.58 -13.77 14.00
N ASN A 281 0.08 -13.34 15.09
CA ASN A 281 -0.52 -12.60 16.20
C ASN A 281 -0.33 -11.09 16.06
N SER A 282 0.45 -10.64 15.08
CA SER A 282 0.72 -9.24 14.82
C SER A 282 -0.56 -8.53 14.40
N THR A 283 -0.72 -7.30 14.89
CA THR A 283 -1.91 -6.49 14.64
C THR A 283 -1.78 -5.69 13.35
N PHE A 284 -2.91 -5.17 12.85
CA PHE A 284 -2.88 -4.19 11.75
C PHE A 284 -2.01 -2.96 12.09
N ARG A 285 -1.97 -2.56 13.36
CA ARG A 285 -1.10 -1.47 13.83
C ARG A 285 0.39 -1.81 13.65
N ASP A 286 0.80 -3.03 13.99
CA ASP A 286 2.18 -3.47 13.83
C ASP A 286 2.59 -3.41 12.34
N LEU A 287 1.71 -3.86 11.45
CA LEU A 287 1.91 -3.72 10.00
C LEU A 287 2.09 -2.25 9.59
N ILE A 288 1.21 -1.33 10.04
CA ILE A 288 1.33 0.10 9.71
C ILE A 288 2.63 0.71 10.24
N LEU A 289 3.15 0.25 11.39
CA LEU A 289 4.44 0.70 11.90
C LEU A 289 5.61 0.30 10.99
N ARG A 290 5.54 -0.87 10.34
CA ARG A 290 6.57 -1.35 9.40
C ARG A 290 6.55 -0.55 8.11
N VAL A 291 5.36 -0.40 7.52
CA VAL A 291 5.15 0.43 6.33
C VAL A 291 5.62 1.87 6.59
N ARG A 292 5.23 2.49 7.71
CA ARG A 292 5.69 3.84 8.09
C ARG A 292 7.22 3.95 8.19
N ALA A 293 7.88 2.89 8.67
CA ALA A 293 9.32 2.86 8.79
C ALA A 293 10.01 2.74 7.42
N ASP A 294 9.43 1.97 6.49
CA ASP A 294 9.87 1.93 5.10
C ASP A 294 9.77 3.31 4.45
N GLU A 295 8.64 4.02 4.61
CA GLU A 295 8.49 5.39 4.10
C GLU A 295 9.51 6.36 4.68
N ALA A 296 9.82 6.21 5.98
CA ALA A 296 10.84 7.03 6.63
C ALA A 296 12.22 6.77 6.04
N LYS A 297 12.50 5.53 5.62
CA LYS A 297 13.72 5.15 4.93
C LYS A 297 13.77 5.71 3.51
N HIS A 298 12.69 5.56 2.73
CA HIS A 298 12.59 6.12 1.38
C HIS A 298 12.77 7.64 1.39
N ARG A 299 12.18 8.34 2.37
CA ARG A 299 12.38 9.78 2.63
C ARG A 299 13.86 10.12 2.78
N GLU A 300 14.55 9.43 3.71
CA GLU A 300 15.97 9.67 3.99
C GLU A 300 16.83 9.40 2.74
N VAL A 301 16.61 8.27 2.07
CA VAL A 301 17.36 7.86 0.88
C VAL A 301 17.17 8.89 -0.22
N ASN A 302 15.92 9.21 -0.59
CA ASN A 302 15.66 10.14 -1.70
C ASN A 302 16.13 11.57 -1.40
N HIS A 303 15.98 12.07 -0.18
CA HIS A 303 16.57 13.37 0.18
C HIS A 303 18.10 13.37 0.12
N THR A 304 18.74 12.24 0.43
CA THR A 304 20.19 12.06 0.31
C THR A 304 20.60 12.01 -1.16
N LEU A 305 19.95 11.19 -1.98
CA LEU A 305 20.24 11.05 -3.41
C LEU A 305 20.04 12.38 -4.16
N ALA A 306 19.09 13.20 -3.75
CA ALA A 306 18.90 14.55 -4.28
C ALA A 306 20.11 15.49 -4.05
N ASN A 307 20.93 15.22 -3.03
CA ASN A 307 22.13 16.00 -2.70
C ASN A 307 23.37 15.53 -3.46
N LEU A 308 23.34 14.34 -4.08
CA LEU A 308 24.49 13.72 -4.74
C LEU A 308 24.57 14.08 -6.23
N ASP A 309 25.76 13.90 -6.81
CA ASP A 309 25.99 13.93 -8.24
C ASP A 309 25.86 12.53 -8.82
N SER A 310 25.55 12.42 -10.12
CA SER A 310 25.36 11.14 -10.80
C SER A 310 26.61 10.25 -10.81
N THR A 311 27.79 10.85 -10.55
CA THR A 311 29.07 10.16 -10.47
C THR A 311 29.44 9.69 -9.07
N ASP A 312 28.71 10.10 -8.03
CA ASP A 312 28.98 9.68 -6.66
C ASP A 312 28.50 8.24 -6.44
N ARG A 313 29.12 7.51 -5.51
CA ARG A 313 28.58 6.21 -5.09
C ARG A 313 27.25 6.38 -4.35
N ASN A 314 26.43 5.35 -4.37
CA ASN A 314 25.32 5.26 -3.42
C ASN A 314 25.87 4.96 -2.01
N PRO A 315 25.68 5.84 -1.02
CA PRO A 315 26.25 5.63 0.31
C PRO A 315 25.50 4.56 1.12
N PHE A 316 24.26 4.20 0.76
CA PHE A 316 23.49 3.16 1.46
C PHE A 316 23.88 1.73 1.04
N ALA A 317 24.45 1.57 -0.16
CA ALA A 317 24.74 0.26 -0.73
C ALA A 317 25.90 -0.48 -0.05
N MET A 318 26.79 0.24 0.64
CA MET A 318 27.93 -0.38 1.32
C MET A 318 28.50 0.59 2.36
N LYS A 319 28.74 0.04 3.56
CA LYS A 319 29.49 0.70 4.63
C LYS A 319 30.98 0.66 4.33
N ILE A 320 31.67 1.77 4.59
CA ILE A 320 33.13 1.85 4.47
C ILE A 320 33.73 1.43 5.80
N GLU A 321 34.60 0.42 5.75
CA GLU A 321 35.34 -0.07 6.93
C GLU A 321 36.33 1.00 7.43
N GLU A 322 36.76 0.88 8.69
CA GLU A 322 37.78 1.77 9.29
C GLU A 322 37.37 3.25 9.49
N VAL A 323 36.07 3.54 9.43
CA VAL A 323 35.52 4.88 9.70
C VAL A 323 34.64 4.86 10.95
N ASP A 324 35.04 5.59 11.99
CA ASP A 324 34.33 5.68 13.29
C ASP A 324 33.14 6.69 13.29
N LYS A 325 32.85 7.30 12.13
CA LYS A 325 31.71 8.21 11.98
C LYS A 325 30.44 7.42 11.62
N PRO A 326 29.25 7.87 12.08
CA PRO A 326 27.98 7.32 11.62
C PRO A 326 27.88 7.41 10.10
N GLN A 327 27.43 6.33 9.46
CA GLN A 327 27.29 6.20 8.01
C GLN A 327 25.84 5.83 7.67
N PRO A 328 25.36 6.17 6.47
CA PRO A 328 24.07 5.68 6.00
C PRO A 328 24.05 4.14 5.93
N GLU A 329 22.94 3.56 6.34
CA GLU A 329 22.69 2.12 6.33
C GLU A 329 21.24 1.85 5.92
N ASN A 330 20.86 0.59 5.63
CA ASN A 330 19.48 0.25 5.25
C ASN A 330 18.53 0.13 6.46
N GLY A 331 19.07 0.05 7.67
CA GLY A 331 18.29 -0.05 8.91
C GLY A 331 17.79 1.30 9.46
N LEU A 332 17.24 1.23 10.68
CA LEU A 332 16.67 2.35 11.43
C LEU A 332 17.57 2.89 12.56
N LYS A 333 18.78 2.35 12.78
CA LYS A 333 19.62 2.74 13.94
C LYS A 333 20.29 4.08 13.71
N VAL A 334 20.72 4.35 12.48
CA VAL A 334 21.34 5.62 12.10
C VAL A 334 20.47 6.33 11.06
N GLN A 335 19.50 7.10 11.53
CA GLN A 335 18.59 7.86 10.66
C GLN A 335 18.95 9.34 10.55
N ARG A 336 18.83 9.87 9.34
CA ARG A 336 18.77 11.30 9.04
C ARG A 336 17.48 11.59 8.27
N PRO A 337 16.35 11.87 8.93
CA PRO A 337 15.07 12.07 8.27
C PRO A 337 15.08 13.15 7.17
N THR A 338 15.88 14.21 7.33
CA THR A 338 16.05 15.25 6.31
C THR A 338 17.06 14.87 5.20
N GLY A 339 17.53 13.63 5.16
CA GLY A 339 18.62 13.16 4.29
C GLY A 339 20.01 13.62 4.74
N TRP A 340 21.03 12.87 4.31
CA TRP A 340 22.44 13.19 4.55
C TRP A 340 22.93 14.26 3.59
N GLU A 341 23.72 15.21 4.09
CA GLU A 341 24.37 16.19 3.22
C GLU A 341 25.59 15.59 2.54
N LYS A 342 25.84 15.98 1.30
CA LYS A 342 26.99 15.50 0.52
C LYS A 342 28.33 15.65 1.25
N LYS A 343 28.51 16.74 2.01
CA LYS A 343 29.72 17.03 2.79
C LYS A 343 29.95 16.09 3.99
N ASP A 344 28.90 15.43 4.45
CA ASP A 344 28.93 14.53 5.60
C ASP A 344 29.11 13.06 5.16
N LEU A 345 29.16 12.82 3.84
CA LEU A 345 29.28 11.52 3.22
C LEU A 345 30.70 11.25 2.71
N ILE A 346 31.04 9.97 2.65
CA ILE A 346 32.28 9.48 2.06
C ILE A 346 31.91 8.80 0.75
N LEU A 347 32.31 9.39 -0.39
CA LEU A 347 31.77 9.12 -1.72
C LEU A 347 32.78 8.57 -2.72
#